data_AF-A0A0R0MJ13-F1
#
_entry.id   AF-A0A0R0MJ13-F1
#
_cell.length_a   1.000
_cell.length_b   1.000
_cell.length_c   1.000
_cell.angle_alpha   90.00
_cell.angle_beta   90.00
_cell.angle_gamma   90.00
#
_symmetry.space_group_name_H-M   'P 1'
#
loop_
_entity.id
_entity.type
_entity.pdbx_description
1 polymer ?
#
loop_
_entity_poly.entity_id
_entity_poly.type
_entity_poly.pdbx_seq_one_letter_code
_entity_poly.pdbx_strand_id
1 'polypeptide(L)'
;MNTEAPLSDEERATLEVTLPTALELCRLGLGTLIDIRQTFEIEMKGAIPGTMHIPLFEVKRMLGHALSEDEQDILDAGKPKDMDVMTFFTMINQLHHGRDHLLLCICNSGRRSLAAAALLRQMGYGKALSVAGGFQAWKKLQPAAPLAAA
;
A
#
# COMPACT_ATOMS: atom_id res chain seq x y z
N MET A 1 -20.97 -9.46 -13.36
CA MET A 1 -21.23 -8.34 -12.45
C MET A 1 -20.89 -8.82 -11.04
N ASN A 2 -19.63 -8.70 -10.62
CA ASN A 2 -19.25 -8.91 -9.21
C ASN A 2 -19.02 -7.52 -8.62
N THR A 3 -20.11 -6.86 -8.23
CA THR A 3 -20.02 -5.70 -7.35
C THR A 3 -19.71 -6.24 -5.96
N GLU A 4 -18.43 -6.30 -5.62
CA GLU A 4 -18.03 -6.55 -4.23
C GLU A 4 -18.66 -5.45 -3.36
N ALA A 5 -19.47 -5.88 -2.39
CA ALA A 5 -20.06 -4.95 -1.44
C ALA A 5 -18.93 -4.17 -0.72
N PRO A 6 -19.10 -2.87 -0.47
CA PRO A 6 -18.11 -2.10 0.26
C PRO A 6 -17.86 -2.74 1.64
N LEU A 7 -16.58 -2.89 2.01
CA LEU A 7 -16.17 -3.39 3.33
C LEU A 7 -16.92 -2.66 4.44
N SER A 8 -17.50 -3.42 5.38
CA SER A 8 -18.18 -2.87 6.58
C SER A 8 -17.18 -2.15 7.49
N ASP A 9 -17.66 -1.21 8.31
CA ASP A 9 -16.80 -0.42 9.20
C ASP A 9 -16.00 -1.30 10.19
N GLU A 10 -16.59 -2.41 10.63
CA GLU A 10 -15.92 -3.41 11.48
C GLU A 10 -14.78 -4.11 10.73
N GLU A 11 -15.01 -4.55 9.48
CA GLU A 11 -13.96 -5.15 8.65
C GLU A 11 -12.83 -4.15 8.39
N ARG A 12 -13.16 -2.89 8.10
CA ARG A 12 -12.17 -1.83 7.92
C ARG A 12 -11.32 -1.63 9.17
N ALA A 13 -11.95 -1.58 10.35
CA ALA A 13 -11.25 -1.41 11.61
C ALA A 13 -10.27 -2.56 11.91
N THR A 14 -10.58 -3.80 11.50
CA THR A 14 -9.67 -4.95 11.65
C THR A 14 -8.51 -4.97 10.66
N LEU A 15 -8.58 -4.17 9.60
CA LEU A 15 -7.58 -4.08 8.54
C LEU A 15 -6.66 -2.88 8.70
N GLU A 16 -6.99 -1.90 9.54
CA GLU A 16 -6.21 -0.69 9.68
C GLU A 16 -5.22 -0.71 10.86
N VAL A 17 -4.08 -0.08 10.64
CA VAL A 17 -3.07 0.19 11.67
C VAL A 17 -2.65 1.66 11.60
N THR A 18 -2.36 2.26 12.75
CA THR A 18 -1.88 3.65 12.77
C THR A 18 -0.48 3.76 12.18
N LEU A 19 -0.14 4.91 11.58
CA LEU A 19 1.19 5.14 11.04
C LEU A 19 2.31 4.99 12.09
N PRO A 20 2.23 5.55 13.32
CA PRO A 20 3.27 5.34 14.34
C PRO A 20 3.49 3.86 14.67
N THR A 21 2.41 3.08 14.80
CA THR A 21 2.49 1.63 15.03
C THR A 21 3.14 0.91 13.85
N ALA A 22 2.76 1.24 12.62
CA ALA A 22 3.34 0.64 11.43
C ALA A 22 4.86 0.90 11.31
N LEU A 23 5.30 2.13 11.60
CA LEU A 23 6.71 2.49 11.60
C LEU A 23 7.49 1.74 12.70
N GLU A 24 6.91 1.60 13.89
CA GLU A 24 7.53 0.86 14.99
C GLU A 24 7.66 -0.64 14.68
N LEU A 25 6.64 -1.25 14.08
CA LEU A 25 6.69 -2.64 13.62
C LEU A 25 7.80 -2.86 12.57
N CYS A 26 7.97 -1.91 11.65
CA CYS A 26 9.07 -1.94 10.69
C CYS A 26 10.43 -1.82 11.38
N ARG A 27 10.56 -0.90 12.36
CA ARG A 27 11.78 -0.69 13.14
C ARG A 27 12.19 -1.94 13.92
N LEU A 28 11.22 -2.69 14.44
CA LEU A 28 11.42 -3.95 15.16
C LEU A 28 11.65 -5.16 14.24
N GLY A 29 11.61 -4.97 12.91
CA GLY A 29 11.75 -6.05 11.93
C GLY A 29 10.56 -7.01 11.89
N LEU A 30 9.40 -6.60 12.41
CA LEU A 30 8.17 -7.40 12.47
C LEU A 30 7.25 -7.16 11.26
N GLY A 31 7.55 -6.18 10.41
CA GLY A 31 6.79 -5.90 9.21
C GLY A 31 7.57 -5.15 8.15
N THR A 32 7.02 -5.17 6.93
CA THR A 32 7.52 -4.38 5.80
C THR A 32 6.45 -3.41 5.35
N LEU A 33 6.84 -2.14 5.22
CA LEU A 33 6.00 -1.10 4.66
C LEU A 33 6.02 -1.18 3.12
N ILE A 34 4.86 -1.41 2.53
CA ILE A 34 4.65 -1.57 1.08
C ILE A 34 3.99 -0.30 0.55
N ASP A 35 4.75 0.56 -0.13
CA ASP A 35 4.21 1.74 -0.82
C ASP A 35 3.56 1.29 -2.12
N ILE A 36 2.24 1.48 -2.23
CA ILE A 36 1.44 1.12 -3.42
C ILE A 36 1.05 2.34 -4.26
N ARG A 37 1.64 3.50 -3.99
CA ARG A 37 1.46 4.69 -4.82
C ARG A 37 2.04 4.47 -6.21
N GLN A 38 1.58 5.27 -7.16
CA GLN A 38 2.15 5.27 -8.50
C GLN A 38 3.55 5.87 -8.49
N THR A 39 4.42 5.44 -9.42
CA THR A 39 5.81 5.90 -9.50
C THR A 39 5.90 7.43 -9.54
N PHE A 40 5.04 8.09 -10.33
CA PHE A 40 4.99 9.55 -10.41
C PHE A 40 4.68 10.22 -9.06
N GLU A 41 3.88 9.59 -8.19
CA GLU A 41 3.56 10.13 -6.87
C GLU A 41 4.80 10.11 -5.96
N ILE A 42 5.64 9.09 -6.12
CA ILE A 42 6.90 8.93 -5.37
C ILE A 42 7.96 9.90 -5.91
N GLU A 43 8.12 9.97 -7.23
CA GLU A 43 9.06 10.88 -7.88
C GLU A 43 8.76 12.35 -7.53
N MET A 44 7.48 12.75 -7.54
CA MET A 44 7.10 14.14 -7.26
C MET A 44 7.06 14.50 -5.76
N LYS A 45 6.62 13.59 -4.89
CA LYS A 45 6.37 13.90 -3.47
C LYS A 45 7.42 13.32 -2.52
N GLY A 46 8.31 12.49 -3.02
CA GLY A 46 9.28 11.72 -2.25
C GLY A 46 8.76 10.35 -1.82
N ALA A 47 9.71 9.47 -1.49
CA ALA A 47 9.49 8.15 -0.91
C ALA A 47 9.54 8.20 0.63
N ILE A 48 8.85 7.26 1.26
CA ILE A 48 9.08 6.98 2.69
C ILE A 48 10.34 6.11 2.78
N PRO A 49 11.36 6.49 3.57
CA PRO A 49 12.58 5.70 3.69
C PRO A 49 12.30 4.27 4.16
N GLY A 50 12.95 3.28 3.53
CA GLY A 50 12.82 1.88 3.89
C GLY A 50 11.54 1.19 3.40
N THR A 51 10.71 1.85 2.59
CA THR A 51 9.57 1.17 1.95
C THR A 51 9.99 0.30 0.78
N MET A 52 9.26 -0.80 0.60
CA MET A 52 9.22 -1.50 -0.67
C MET A 52 8.14 -0.88 -1.55
N HIS A 53 8.49 -0.44 -2.75
CA HIS A 53 7.51 0.08 -3.71
C HIS A 53 6.95 -1.06 -4.55
N ILE A 54 5.63 -1.24 -4.52
CA ILE A 54 4.90 -2.19 -5.36
C ILE A 54 3.68 -1.47 -5.97
N PRO A 55 3.72 -1.04 -7.24
CA PRO A 55 2.65 -0.23 -7.82
C PRO A 55 1.32 -1.01 -7.90
N LEU A 56 0.23 -0.42 -7.39
CA LEU A 56 -1.12 -1.02 -7.29
C LEU A 56 -1.70 -1.50 -8.64
N PHE A 57 -1.25 -0.91 -9.76
CA PHE A 57 -1.70 -1.24 -11.12
C PHE A 57 -1.57 -2.74 -11.42
N GLU A 58 -0.50 -3.38 -10.94
CA GLU A 58 -0.21 -4.79 -11.19
C GLU A 58 -1.15 -5.68 -10.40
N VAL A 59 -1.41 -5.35 -9.14
CA VAL A 59 -2.23 -6.15 -8.22
C VAL A 59 -3.67 -6.30 -8.72
N LYS A 60 -4.31 -5.24 -9.20
CA LYS A 60 -5.71 -5.30 -9.67
C LYS A 60 -5.87 -5.96 -11.04
N ARG A 61 -4.97 -5.67 -12.00
CA ARG A 61 -5.00 -6.29 -13.33
C ARG A 61 -4.74 -7.81 -13.24
N MET A 62 -3.97 -8.24 -12.24
CA MET A 62 -3.66 -9.64 -11.95
C MET A 62 -4.85 -10.49 -11.47
N LEU A 63 -5.95 -9.88 -11.02
CA LEU A 63 -7.08 -10.61 -10.43
C LEU A 63 -8.34 -10.60 -11.30
N GLY A 64 -8.26 -10.04 -12.52
CA GLY A 64 -9.38 -10.03 -13.47
C GLY A 64 -10.54 -9.09 -13.06
N HIS A 65 -10.33 -8.20 -12.10
CA HIS A 65 -11.33 -7.20 -11.73
C HIS A 65 -11.28 -6.02 -12.72
N ALA A 66 -12.45 -5.65 -13.24
CA ALA A 66 -12.60 -4.40 -13.97
C ALA A 66 -12.42 -3.22 -12.99
N LEU A 67 -11.60 -2.25 -13.36
CA LEU A 67 -11.51 -0.98 -12.65
C LEU A 67 -12.85 -0.24 -12.81
N SER A 68 -13.35 0.37 -11.74
CA SER A 68 -14.50 1.29 -11.87
C SER A 68 -14.05 2.64 -12.47
N GLU A 69 -14.96 3.40 -13.07
CA GLU A 69 -14.65 4.71 -13.67
C GLU A 69 -13.98 5.67 -12.67
N ASP A 70 -14.46 5.70 -11.41
CA ASP A 70 -13.86 6.48 -10.32
C ASP A 70 -12.40 6.08 -9.99
N GLU A 71 -12.02 4.85 -10.32
CA GLU A 71 -10.66 4.35 -10.14
C GLU A 71 -9.81 4.63 -11.37
N GLN A 72 -10.40 4.60 -12.58
CA GLN A 72 -9.77 5.02 -13.83
C GLN A 72 -9.28 6.48 -13.78
N ASP A 73 -10.09 7.39 -13.23
CA ASP A 73 -9.75 8.82 -13.09
C ASP A 73 -8.56 9.08 -12.13
N ILE A 74 -8.28 8.16 -11.20
CA ILE A 74 -7.11 8.22 -10.32
C ILE A 74 -5.85 7.67 -11.04
N LEU A 75 -6.02 6.95 -12.14
CA LEU A 75 -5.00 6.11 -12.79
C LEU A 75 -4.42 6.72 -14.09
N ASP A 76 -4.76 7.96 -14.43
CA ASP A 76 -4.45 8.61 -15.71
C ASP A 76 -2.97 9.01 -15.95
N ALA A 77 -2.02 8.43 -15.21
CA ALA A 77 -0.59 8.66 -15.45
C ALA A 77 0.19 7.35 -15.50
N GLY A 78 0.11 6.70 -16.67
CA GLY A 78 1.14 5.78 -17.15
C GLY A 78 0.58 4.49 -17.74
N LYS A 79 0.98 4.18 -18.99
CA LYS A 79 0.80 2.84 -19.54
C LYS A 79 1.66 1.84 -18.74
N PRO A 80 1.15 0.64 -18.44
CA PRO A 80 1.93 -0.42 -17.81
C PRO A 80 3.25 -0.71 -18.52
N LYS A 81 4.30 -0.86 -17.73
CA LYS A 81 5.41 -1.76 -18.10
C LYS A 81 5.00 -3.15 -17.66
N ASP A 82 5.26 -4.14 -18.51
CA ASP A 82 4.92 -5.55 -18.26
C ASP A 82 5.71 -6.08 -17.06
N MET A 83 5.22 -5.88 -15.84
CA MET A 83 5.71 -6.59 -14.67
C MET A 83 5.08 -7.99 -14.68
N ASP A 84 5.94 -9.00 -14.61
CA ASP A 84 5.53 -10.40 -14.58
C ASP A 84 4.88 -10.73 -13.23
N VAL A 85 3.68 -11.31 -13.28
CA VAL A 85 2.89 -11.84 -12.15
C VAL A 85 3.72 -12.72 -11.23
N MET A 86 4.61 -13.52 -11.80
CA MET A 86 5.52 -14.38 -11.05
C MET A 86 6.53 -13.58 -10.25
N THR A 87 6.93 -12.40 -10.74
CA THR A 87 7.82 -11.48 -10.01
C THR A 87 7.10 -10.91 -8.80
N PHE A 88 5.84 -10.48 -8.92
CA PHE A 88 5.05 -10.02 -7.78
C PHE A 88 4.87 -11.10 -6.71
N PHE A 89 4.45 -12.30 -7.10
CA PHE A 89 4.33 -13.43 -6.17
C PHE A 89 5.68 -13.81 -5.57
N THR A 90 6.78 -13.76 -6.34
CA THR A 90 8.12 -14.00 -5.82
C THR A 90 8.53 -12.93 -4.80
N MET A 91 8.27 -11.65 -5.07
CA MET A 91 8.58 -10.56 -4.14
C MET A 91 7.77 -10.66 -2.84
N ILE A 92 6.45 -10.86 -2.93
CA ILE A 92 5.62 -11.00 -1.73
C ILE A 92 5.94 -12.31 -1.00
N ASN A 93 6.17 -13.42 -1.70
CA ASN A 93 6.58 -14.65 -1.05
C ASN A 93 7.92 -14.46 -0.34
N GLN A 94 8.92 -13.83 -0.97
CA GLN A 94 10.20 -13.50 -0.32
C GLN A 94 10.01 -12.68 0.97
N LEU A 95 9.09 -11.71 0.96
CA LEU A 95 8.71 -10.94 2.15
C LEU A 95 7.98 -11.80 3.21
N HIS A 96 7.23 -12.81 2.78
CA HIS A 96 6.41 -13.65 3.65
C HIS A 96 7.14 -14.89 4.21
N HIS A 97 8.40 -15.14 3.85
CA HIS A 97 9.12 -16.36 4.28
C HIS A 97 9.34 -16.47 5.81
N GLY A 98 9.06 -15.41 6.59
CA GLY A 98 8.78 -15.52 8.02
C GLY A 98 7.28 -15.58 8.24
N ARG A 99 6.75 -16.71 8.75
CA ARG A 99 5.31 -16.92 9.05
C ARG A 99 4.68 -15.88 10.02
N ASP A 100 5.50 -14.96 10.55
CA ASP A 100 5.12 -13.87 11.46
C ASP A 100 5.39 -12.45 10.93
N HIS A 101 5.66 -12.28 9.63
CA HIS A 101 5.95 -10.96 9.05
C HIS A 101 4.69 -10.22 8.57
N LEU A 102 4.53 -8.97 8.98
CA LEU A 102 3.40 -8.11 8.63
C LEU A 102 3.61 -7.41 7.27
N LEU A 103 2.58 -7.40 6.43
CA LEU A 103 2.57 -6.63 5.18
C LEU A 103 1.79 -5.33 5.43
N LEU A 104 2.48 -4.19 5.49
CA LEU A 104 1.91 -2.91 5.90
C LEU A 104 1.74 -2.01 4.66
N CYS A 105 0.57 -2.05 4.03
CA CYS A 105 0.29 -1.32 2.80
C CYS A 105 0.06 0.18 3.06
N ILE A 106 0.73 1.03 2.29
CA ILE A 106 0.57 2.48 2.34
C ILE A 106 0.30 3.06 0.96
N CYS A 107 -0.73 3.91 0.85
CA CYS A 107 -1.01 4.70 -0.35
C CYS A 107 -1.00 6.20 -0.02
N ASN A 108 -1.52 7.07 -0.89
CA ASN A 108 -1.53 8.51 -0.62
C ASN A 108 -2.35 8.90 0.64
N SER A 109 -3.52 8.30 0.87
CA SER A 109 -4.44 8.72 1.94
C SER A 109 -5.07 7.60 2.79
N GLY A 110 -4.70 6.33 2.56
CA GLY A 110 -5.26 5.16 3.26
C GLY A 110 -6.36 4.41 2.50
N ARG A 111 -7.11 5.08 1.61
CA ARG A 111 -8.25 4.46 0.89
C ARG A 111 -7.85 3.28 -0.02
N ARG A 112 -6.81 3.45 -0.85
CA ARG A 112 -6.35 2.40 -1.76
C ARG A 112 -5.67 1.24 -1.04
N SER A 113 -4.97 1.53 0.06
CA SER A 113 -4.26 0.51 0.84
C SER A 113 -5.20 -0.38 1.63
N LEU A 114 -6.40 0.10 1.96
CA LEU A 114 -7.45 -0.71 2.59
C LEU A 114 -7.94 -1.82 1.66
N ALA A 115 -8.23 -1.47 0.41
CA ALA A 115 -8.59 -2.45 -0.62
C ALA A 115 -7.45 -3.44 -0.89
N ALA A 116 -6.20 -2.95 -0.96
CA ALA A 116 -5.04 -3.81 -1.15
C ALA A 116 -4.83 -4.79 0.02
N ALA A 117 -4.99 -4.33 1.26
CA ALA A 117 -4.85 -5.20 2.45
C ALA A 117 -5.93 -6.27 2.51
N ALA A 118 -7.20 -5.91 2.24
CA ALA A 118 -8.30 -6.87 2.17
C ALA A 118 -8.03 -7.96 1.15
N LEU A 119 -7.60 -7.55 -0.04
CA LEU A 119 -7.29 -8.46 -1.12
C LEU A 119 -6.10 -9.38 -0.81
N LEU A 120 -5.02 -8.84 -0.26
CA LEU A 120 -3.88 -9.66 0.17
C LEU A 120 -4.31 -10.72 1.20
N ARG A 121 -5.22 -10.39 2.12
CA ARG A 121 -5.77 -11.39 3.05
C ARG A 121 -6.59 -12.47 2.35
N GLN A 122 -7.42 -12.11 1.36
CA GLN A 122 -8.15 -13.09 0.55
C GLN A 122 -7.20 -14.04 -0.21
N MET A 123 -6.02 -13.54 -0.60
CA MET A 123 -4.96 -14.33 -1.24
C MET A 123 -4.12 -15.18 -0.26
N GLY A 124 -4.46 -15.19 1.04
CA GLY A 124 -3.78 -15.99 2.06
C GLY A 124 -2.78 -15.22 2.92
N TYR A 125 -2.51 -13.94 2.64
CA TYR A 125 -1.63 -13.11 3.45
C TYR A 125 -2.39 -12.51 4.65
N GLY A 126 -2.79 -13.35 5.60
CA GLY A 126 -3.64 -12.97 6.74
C GLY A 126 -3.10 -11.84 7.63
N LYS A 127 -1.81 -11.50 7.53
CA LYS A 127 -1.11 -10.43 8.27
C LYS A 127 -0.94 -9.14 7.44
N ALA A 128 -1.72 -8.98 6.36
CA ALA A 128 -1.77 -7.71 5.63
C ALA A 128 -2.64 -6.68 6.36
N LEU A 129 -2.15 -5.44 6.44
CA LEU A 129 -2.80 -4.30 7.07
C LEU A 129 -2.63 -3.04 6.21
N SER A 130 -3.61 -2.14 6.27
CA SER A 130 -3.57 -0.80 5.68
C SER A 130 -3.08 0.21 6.70
N VAL A 131 -2.16 1.08 6.30
CA VAL A 131 -1.70 2.18 7.14
C VAL A 131 -2.64 3.38 7.03
N ALA A 132 -3.32 3.68 8.14
CA ALA A 132 -4.29 4.76 8.24
C ALA A 132 -3.67 6.13 7.90
N GLY A 133 -4.40 6.93 7.12
CA GLY A 133 -3.99 8.28 6.69
C GLY A 133 -2.87 8.32 5.64
N GLY A 134 -2.25 7.18 5.32
CA GLY A 134 -1.30 7.03 4.23
C GLY A 134 -0.09 7.96 4.27
N PHE A 135 0.47 8.25 3.09
CA PHE A 135 1.60 9.16 2.89
C PHE A 135 1.31 10.58 3.43
N GLN A 136 0.06 11.03 3.36
CA GLN A 136 -0.33 12.33 3.92
C GLN A 136 -0.12 12.41 5.43
N ALA A 137 -0.44 11.35 6.17
CA ALA A 137 -0.15 11.28 7.61
C ALA A 137 1.36 11.30 7.87
N TRP A 138 2.15 10.61 7.04
CA TRP A 138 3.60 10.59 7.17
C TRP A 138 4.24 11.96 6.91
N LYS A 139 3.77 12.67 5.89
CA LYS A 139 4.24 14.02 5.59
C LYS A 139 3.98 15.00 6.74
N LYS A 140 2.88 14.84 7.48
CA LYS A 140 2.56 15.66 8.66
C LYS A 140 3.47 15.38 9.86
N LEU A 141 4.06 14.19 9.95
CA LEU A 141 5.00 13.82 11.01
C LEU A 141 6.43 14.31 10.73
N GLN A 142 6.76 14.68 9.49
CA GLN A 142 8.07 15.22 9.21
C GLN A 142 8.23 16.60 9.87
N PRO A 143 9.38 16.87 10.52
CA PRO A 143 9.71 18.23 10.89
C PRO A 143 9.68 19.10 9.62
N ALA A 144 9.06 20.27 9.71
CA ALA A 144 9.15 21.25 8.63
C ALA A 144 10.64 21.46 8.31
N ALA A 145 11.00 21.37 7.03
CA ALA A 145 12.37 21.64 6.61
C ALA A 145 12.82 22.97 7.25
N PRO A 146 13.98 23.03 7.91
CA PRO A 146 14.43 24.27 8.52
C PRO A 146 14.42 25.35 7.44
N LEU A 147 13.71 26.44 7.71
CA LEU A 147 13.75 27.64 6.87
C LEU A 147 15.24 28.01 6.78
N ALA A 148 15.82 27.90 5.59
CA ALA A 148 17.23 28.19 5.38
C ALA A 148 17.49 29.60 5.93
N ALA A 149 18.30 29.69 6.99
CA ALA A 149 18.71 30.95 7.58
C ALA A 149 19.54 31.69 6.53
N ALA A 150 18.98 32.77 6.01
CA ALA A 150 19.65 33.78 5.20
C ALA A 150 20.09 34.94 6.10
#